data_AF-A0A5K0Z7W7-F1
#
_entry.id   AF-A0A5K0Z7W7-F1
#
_cell.length_a   1.000
_cell.length_b   1.000
_cell.length_c   1.000
_cell.angle_alpha   90.00
_cell.angle_beta   90.00
_cell.angle_gamma   90.00
#
_symmetry.space_group_name_H-M   'P 1'
#
loop_
_entity.id
_entity.type
_entity.pdbx_description
1 polymer ?
#
loop_
_entity_poly.entity_id
_entity_poly.type
_entity_poly.pdbx_seq_one_letter_code
_entity_poly.pdbx_strand_id
1 'polypeptide(L)' 'EYLRRINLYRQRFWTCKVTGKTNLTYEEALVSEHRATEKAQQFPKELIVPVLQMIQF' A
#
# COMPACT_ATOMS: atom_id res chain seq x y z
N GLU A 1 -19.72 11.59 18.42
CA GLU A 1 -18.80 10.47 18.06
C GLU A 1 -18.26 10.56 16.63
N TYR A 2 -19.11 10.85 15.64
CA TYR A 2 -18.74 10.99 14.22
C TYR A 2 -17.55 11.92 13.94
N LEU A 3 -17.56 13.14 14.50
CA LEU A 3 -16.47 14.10 14.33
C LEU A 3 -15.12 13.59 14.86
N ARG A 4 -15.13 12.78 15.92
CA ARG A 4 -13.92 12.17 16.48
C ARG A 4 -13.33 11.15 15.50
N ARG A 5 -14.18 10.36 14.84
CA ARG A 5 -13.75 9.39 13.81
C ARG A 5 -13.19 10.11 12.58
N ILE A 6 -13.82 11.20 12.13
CA ILE A 6 -13.29 12.03 11.03
C ILE A 6 -11.90 12.57 11.36
N ASN A 7 -11.71 13.10 12.57
CA ASN A 7 -10.41 13.61 12.98
C ASN A 7 -9.34 12.51 13.01
N LEU A 8 -9.69 11.28 13.41
CA LEU A 8 -8.77 10.14 13.34
C LEU A 8 -8.36 9.78 11.91
N TYR A 9 -9.30 9.78 10.95
CA TYR A 9 -8.98 9.48 9.54
C TYR A 9 -8.11 10.56 8.89
N ARG A 10 -8.19 11.81 9.36
CA ARG A 10 -7.37 12.94 8.90
C ARG A 10 -5.98 12.98 9.50
N GLN A 11 -5.70 12.22 10.55
CA GLN A 11 -4.37 12.16 11.13
C GLN A 11 -3.41 11.35 10.22
N ARG A 12 -2.16 11.79 10.14
CA ARG A 12 -1.12 11.18 9.31
C ARG A 12 -0.31 10.12 10.06
N PHE A 13 -0.97 9.10 10.58
CA PHE A 13 -0.31 7.93 11.20
C PHE A 13 -0.60 6.62 10.45
N TRP A 14 -1.38 6.68 9.37
CA TRP A 14 -1.76 5.49 8.62
C TRP A 14 -0.60 5.00 7.76
N THR A 15 -0.60 3.70 7.54
CA THR A 15 0.44 3.01 6.80
C THR A 15 -0.20 2.14 5.72
N CYS A 16 0.30 2.23 4.50
CA CYS A 16 -0.14 1.41 3.39
C CYS A 16 0.34 -0.04 3.58
N LYS A 17 -0.56 -1.02 3.60
CA LYS A 17 -0.19 -2.44 3.77
C LYS A 17 0.69 -2.97 2.63
N VAL A 18 0.42 -2.53 1.40
CA VAL A 18 1.06 -3.06 0.19
C VAL A 18 2.44 -2.46 -0.04
N THR A 19 2.60 -1.16 0.23
CA THR A 19 3.87 -0.44 -0.02
C THR A 19 4.72 -0.22 1.21
N GLY A 20 4.17 -0.41 2.42
CA GLY A 20 4.85 -0.11 3.68
C GLY A 20 5.06 1.39 3.93
N LYS A 21 4.50 2.28 3.09
CA LYS A 21 4.61 3.73 3.28
C LYS A 21 3.85 4.19 4.50
N THR A 22 4.54 4.83 5.43
CA THR A 22 4.02 5.40 6.68
C THR A 22 3.69 6.89 6.54
N ASN A 23 3.08 7.48 7.57
CA ASN A 23 2.72 8.90 7.64
C ASN A 23 1.68 9.38 6.61
N LEU A 24 0.75 8.51 6.25
CA LEU A 24 -0.36 8.82 5.35
C LEU A 24 -1.62 9.13 6.13
N THR A 25 -2.51 9.93 5.54
CA THR A 25 -3.92 9.95 5.96
C THR A 25 -4.63 8.68 5.49
N TYR A 26 -5.81 8.41 6.04
CA TYR A 26 -6.57 7.22 5.65
C TYR A 26 -6.91 7.19 4.16
N GLU A 27 -7.32 8.33 3.60
CA GLU A 27 -7.66 8.45 2.16
C GLU A 27 -6.43 8.25 1.27
N GLU A 28 -5.29 8.86 1.64
CA GLU A 28 -4.02 8.68 0.93
C GLU A 28 -3.53 7.23 1.01
N ALA A 29 -3.68 6.58 2.18
CA ALA A 29 -3.34 5.17 2.37
C ALA A 29 -4.17 4.29 1.44
N LEU A 30 -5.50 4.49 1.35
CA LEU A 30 -6.38 3.74 0.45
C LEU A 30 -6.00 3.91 -1.03
N VAL A 31 -5.75 5.15 -1.47
CA VAL A 31 -5.32 5.41 -2.86
C VAL A 31 -3.98 4.74 -3.15
N SER A 32 -3.06 4.77 -2.18
CA SER A 32 -1.77 4.13 -2.32
C SER A 32 -1.87 2.60 -2.38
N GLU A 33 -2.78 2.00 -1.62
CA GLU A 33 -3.07 0.56 -1.68
C GLU A 33 -3.60 0.18 -3.06
N HIS A 34 -4.61 0.91 -3.57
CA HIS A 34 -5.18 0.62 -4.88
C HIS A 34 -4.11 0.68 -5.99
N ARG A 35 -3.37 1.79 -6.08
CA ARG A 35 -2.30 1.95 -7.07
C ARG A 35 -1.21 0.90 -6.94
N ALA A 36 -0.89 0.49 -5.72
CA ALA A 36 0.12 -0.54 -5.49
C ALA A 36 -0.37 -1.92 -5.92
N THR A 37 -1.65 -2.25 -5.67
CA THR A 37 -2.25 -3.50 -6.16
C THR A 37 -2.32 -3.55 -7.68
N GLU A 38 -2.67 -2.45 -8.35
CA GLU A 38 -2.70 -2.37 -9.82
C GLU A 38 -1.29 -2.58 -10.40
N LYS A 39 -0.28 -1.92 -9.84
CA LYS A 39 1.12 -2.12 -10.25
C LYS A 39 1.60 -3.55 -10.03
N ALA A 40 1.21 -4.17 -8.92
CA ALA A 40 1.55 -5.56 -8.65
C ALA A 40 0.88 -6.52 -9.64
N GLN A 41 -0.36 -6.24 -10.06
CA GLN A 41 -1.08 -7.03 -11.06
C GLN A 41 -0.51 -6.86 -12.47
N GLN A 42 0.00 -5.67 -12.80
CA GLN A 42 0.68 -5.41 -14.08
C GLN A 42 2.02 -6.12 -14.20
N PHE A 43 2.59 -6.62 -13.09
CA PHE A 43 3.86 -7.31 -13.13
C PHE A 43 3.71 -8.67 -13.86
N PRO A 44 4.49 -8.92 -14.92
CA PRO A 44 4.37 -10.13 -15.71
C PRO A 44 4.70 -11.36 -14.87
N LYS A 45 3.77 -12.32 -14.84
CA LYS A 45 3.87 -13.53 -14.02
C LYS A 45 5.09 -14.39 -14.35
N GLU A 46 5.54 -14.34 -15.60
CA GLU A 46 6.71 -15.07 -16.09
C GLU A 46 8.01 -14.60 -15.45
N LEU A 47 8.09 -13.32 -15.05
CA LEU A 47 9.26 -12.75 -14.39
C LEU A 47 9.22 -12.90 -12.86
N ILE A 48 8.10 -13.34 -12.28
CA ILE A 48 7.99 -13.52 -10.83
C ILE A 48 8.97 -14.60 -10.36
N VAL A 49 8.99 -15.76 -11.01
CA VAL A 49 9.84 -16.90 -10.60
C VAL A 49 11.34 -16.57 -10.71
N PRO A 50 11.85 -16.02 -11.85
CA PRO A 50 13.25 -15.62 -11.95
C PRO A 50 13.66 -14.57 -10.91
N VAL A 51 12.81 -13.56 -10.67
CA VAL A 51 13.10 -12.49 -9.70
C VAL A 51 13.09 -13.03 -8.26
N LEU A 52 12.17 -13.94 -7.93
CA LEU A 52 12.14 -14.56 -6.61
C LEU A 52 13.43 -15.34 -6.36
N GLN A 53 13.88 -16.11 -7.35
CA GLN A 53 15.14 -16.84 -7.26
C GLN A 53 16.33 -15.90 -7.06
N MET A 54 16.39 -14.77 -7.76
CA MET A 54 17.48 -13.80 -7.58
C MET A 54 17.54 -13.16 -6.19
N ILE A 55 16.40 -12.95 -5.54
CA ILE A 55 16.33 -12.26 -4.24
C ILE A 55 16.47 -13.23 -3.06
N GLN A 56 16.10 -14.50 -3.26
CA GLN A 56 16.07 -15.51 -2.20
C GLN A 56 17.43 -16.21 -1.96
N PHE A 57 18.44 -15.95 -2.79
CA PHE A 57 19.85 -16.36 -2.57
C PHE A 57 20.69 -15.19 -2.06
#